data_AF-A0A800MNR0-F1
#
_entry.id   AF-A0A800MNR0-F1
#
_cell.length_a   1.000
_cell.length_b   1.000
_cell.length_c   1.000
_cell.angle_alpha   90.00
_cell.angle_beta   90.00
_cell.angle_gamma   90.00
#
_symmetry.space_group_name_H-M   'P 1'
#
loop_
_entity.id
_entity.type
_entity.pdbx_description
1 polymer ?
#
loop_
_entity_poly.entity_id
_entity_poly.type
_entity_poly.pdbx_seq_one_letter_code
_entity_poly.pdbx_strand_id
1 'polypeptide(L)'
;MSEQINAQISEFIDGELSEEASAAFLDILSTDSKHEDTLHRYVAIREMLHPEHLLQADVDLVSRVRNEIQDDPEVSSDYLLEGDVTVV
;
A
#
# COMPACT_ATOMS: atom_id res chain seq x y z
N MET A 1 -24.76 -16.17 12.02
CA MET A 1 -24.12 -14.88 12.37
C MET A 1 -22.86 -14.63 11.54
N SER A 2 -21.95 -15.60 11.33
CA SER A 2 -20.77 -15.36 10.48
C SER A 2 -21.08 -15.16 8.99
N GLU A 3 -22.18 -15.70 8.45
CA GLU A 3 -22.54 -15.51 7.03
C GLU A 3 -22.83 -14.04 6.68
N GLN A 4 -23.47 -13.30 7.58
CA GLN A 4 -23.76 -11.88 7.38
C GLN A 4 -22.47 -11.05 7.35
N ILE A 5 -21.54 -11.33 8.25
CA ILE A 5 -20.25 -10.64 8.28
C ILE A 5 -19.43 -10.98 7.04
N ASN A 6 -19.44 -12.24 6.59
CA ASN A 6 -18.74 -12.63 5.36
C ASN A 6 -19.31 -11.93 4.11
N ALA A 7 -20.63 -11.71 4.05
CA ALA A 7 -21.25 -10.94 2.98
C ALA A 7 -20.80 -9.47 3.04
N GLN A 8 -20.82 -8.84 4.22
CA GLN A 8 -20.36 -7.47 4.39
C GLN A 8 -18.86 -7.30 4.10
N ILE A 9 -18.01 -8.31 4.40
CA ILE A 9 -16.61 -8.32 3.97
C ILE A 9 -16.51 -8.28 2.44
N SER A 10 -17.32 -9.09 1.75
CA SER A 10 -17.32 -9.11 0.28
C SER A 10 -17.75 -7.74 -0.29
N GLU A 11 -18.89 -7.23 0.16
CA GLU A 11 -19.41 -5.92 -0.26
C GLU A 11 -18.43 -4.78 0.04
N PHE A 12 -17.72 -4.85 1.18
CA PHE A 12 -16.69 -3.88 1.54
C PHE A 12 -15.49 -3.91 0.58
N ILE A 13 -14.99 -5.10 0.26
CA ILE A 13 -13.83 -5.27 -0.65
C ILE A 13 -14.17 -4.81 -2.08
N ASP A 14 -15.40 -5.08 -2.51
CA ASP A 14 -15.89 -4.74 -3.84
C ASP A 14 -16.33 -3.27 -3.95
N GLY A 15 -16.37 -2.54 -2.82
CA GLY A 15 -16.76 -1.12 -2.77
C GLY A 15 -18.27 -0.89 -2.92
N GLU A 16 -19.07 -1.92 -2.65
CA GLU A 16 -20.53 -1.90 -2.75
C GLU A 16 -21.22 -1.41 -1.47
N LEU A 17 -20.50 -1.35 -0.35
CA LEU A 17 -20.99 -0.71 0.87
C LEU A 17 -21.04 0.82 0.73
N SER A 18 -22.09 1.43 1.29
CA SER A 18 -22.11 2.88 1.46
C SER A 18 -21.02 3.34 2.43
N GLU A 19 -20.67 4.62 2.38
CA GLU A 19 -19.64 5.20 3.27
C GLU A 19 -20.00 5.02 4.75
N GLU A 20 -21.25 5.27 5.12
CA GLU A 20 -21.76 5.08 6.49
C GLU A 20 -21.71 3.60 6.92
N ALA A 21 -22.11 2.68 6.03
CA ALA A 21 -22.06 1.25 6.31
C ALA A 21 -20.61 0.74 6.43
N SER A 22 -19.69 1.30 5.63
CA SER A 22 -18.27 0.99 5.67
C SER A 22 -17.65 1.40 7.00
N ALA A 23 -17.94 2.60 7.49
CA ALA A 23 -17.45 3.08 8.78
C ALA A 23 -17.95 2.20 9.95
N ALA A 24 -19.27 1.93 9.98
CA ALA A 24 -19.86 1.06 10.99
C ALA A 24 -19.29 -0.38 10.93
N PHE A 25 -18.99 -0.87 9.72
CA PHE A 25 -18.41 -2.17 9.51
C PHE A 25 -16.95 -2.25 10.00
N LEU A 26 -16.15 -1.20 9.78
CA LEU A 26 -14.79 -1.11 10.31
C LEU A 26 -14.77 -1.10 11.84
N ASP A 27 -15.74 -0.43 12.48
CA ASP A 27 -15.90 -0.48 13.94
C ASP A 27 -16.15 -1.92 14.42
N ILE A 28 -17.01 -2.69 13.74
CA ILE A 28 -17.26 -4.10 14.06
C ILE A 28 -15.98 -4.94 13.92
N LEU A 29 -15.24 -4.77 12.82
CA LEU A 29 -13.98 -5.49 12.60
C LEU A 29 -12.96 -5.22 13.70
N SER A 30 -12.88 -3.98 14.19
CA SER A 30 -11.95 -3.59 15.26
C SER A 30 -12.21 -4.30 16.60
N THR A 31 -13.42 -4.84 16.80
CA THR A 31 -13.83 -5.51 18.05
C THR A 31 -13.55 -7.02 18.08
N ASP A 32 -13.36 -7.66 16.92
CA ASP A 32 -13.09 -9.10 16.83
C ASP A 32 -12.01 -9.43 15.78
N SER A 33 -10.84 -9.79 16.29
CA SER A 33 -9.68 -10.24 15.51
C SER A 33 -9.99 -11.34 14.48
N LYS A 34 -11.00 -12.20 14.70
CA LYS A 34 -11.35 -13.25 13.73
C LYS A 34 -11.96 -12.69 12.46
N HIS A 35 -12.70 -11.59 12.57
CA HIS A 35 -13.29 -10.94 11.42
C HIS A 35 -12.26 -10.13 10.64
N GLU A 36 -11.33 -9.48 11.35
CA GLU A 36 -10.14 -8.87 10.75
C GLU A 36 -9.30 -9.90 9.97
N ASP A 37 -9.00 -11.06 10.58
CA ASP A 37 -8.28 -12.15 9.89
C ASP A 37 -9.03 -12.64 8.64
N THR A 38 -10.36 -12.66 8.68
CA THR A 38 -11.19 -13.08 7.54
C THR A 38 -11.13 -12.04 6.42
N LEU A 39 -11.18 -10.75 6.73
CA LEU A 39 -10.98 -9.67 5.78
C LEU A 39 -9.61 -9.80 5.10
N HIS A 40 -8.53 -9.94 5.87
CA HIS A 40 -7.17 -10.08 5.34
C HIS A 40 -7.05 -11.28 4.38
N ARG A 41 -7.67 -12.41 4.72
CA ARG A 41 -7.69 -13.58 3.84
C ARG A 41 -8.41 -13.30 2.51
N TYR A 42 -9.54 -12.60 2.53
CA TYR A 42 -10.29 -12.30 1.31
C TYR A 42 -9.52 -11.31 0.42
N VAL A 43 -8.87 -10.31 1.01
CA VAL A 43 -7.99 -9.38 0.30
C VAL A 43 -6.83 -10.12 -0.35
N ALA A 44 -6.13 -10.99 0.40
CA ALA A 44 -5.02 -11.78 -0.15
C ALA A 44 -5.46 -12.70 -1.32
N ILE A 45 -6.63 -13.33 -1.22
CA ILE A 45 -7.18 -14.15 -2.31
C ILE A 45 -7.46 -13.28 -3.54
N ARG A 46 -8.06 -12.10 -3.36
CA ARG A 46 -8.33 -11.16 -4.45
C ARG A 46 -7.03 -10.74 -5.16
N GLU A 47 -6.00 -10.40 -4.41
CA GLU A 47 -4.68 -10.04 -4.97
C GLU A 47 -4.05 -11.19 -5.76
N MET A 48 -4.16 -12.43 -5.26
CA MET A 48 -3.69 -13.62 -5.98
C MET A 48 -4.46 -13.86 -7.30
N LEU A 49 -5.75 -13.57 -7.32
CA LEU A 49 -6.59 -13.72 -8.52
C LEU A 49 -6.40 -12.58 -9.53
N HIS A 50 -5.99 -11.41 -9.06
CA HIS A 50 -5.78 -10.21 -9.88
C HIS A 50 -4.34 -9.68 -9.74
N PRO A 51 -3.31 -10.45 -10.14
CA PRO A 51 -1.90 -10.08 -9.94
C PRO A 51 -1.48 -8.83 -10.72
N GLU A 52 -2.25 -8.43 -11.73
CA GLU A 52 -2.07 -7.19 -12.49
C GLU A 52 -2.22 -5.93 -11.62
N HIS A 53 -2.93 -5.99 -10.49
CA HIS A 53 -2.96 -4.91 -9.51
C HIS A 53 -1.65 -4.79 -8.70
N LEU A 54 -0.95 -5.91 -8.47
CA LEU A 54 0.34 -5.91 -7.78
C LEU A 54 1.44 -5.30 -8.67
N LEU A 55 1.39 -5.57 -9.97
CA LEU A 55 2.35 -5.04 -10.95
C LEU A 55 2.20 -3.52 -11.16
N GLN A 56 1.01 -2.95 -10.96
CA GLN A 56 0.81 -1.49 -11.04
C GLN A 56 1.35 -0.76 -9.81
N ALA A 57 1.22 -1.33 -8.61
CA ALA A 57 1.69 -0.69 -7.38
C ALA A 57 3.22 -0.55 -7.33
N ASP A 58 3.96 -1.57 -7.75
CA ASP A 58 5.43 -1.53 -7.78
C ASP A 58 5.97 -0.57 -8.86
N VAL A 59 5.32 -0.49 -10.02
CA VAL A 59 5.74 0.41 -11.10
C VAL A 59 5.50 1.87 -10.72
N ASP A 60 4.41 2.17 -10.00
CA ASP A 60 4.11 3.53 -9.54
C ASP A 60 5.05 3.95 -8.40
N LEU A 61 5.37 3.06 -7.44
CA LEU A 61 6.33 3.35 -6.37
C LEU A 61 7.73 3.64 -6.92
N VAL A 62 8.25 2.79 -7.82
CA VAL A 62 9.58 2.99 -8.43
C VAL A 62 9.63 4.28 -9.24
N SER A 63 8.56 4.57 -10.01
CA SER A 63 8.47 5.81 -10.79
C SER A 63 8.39 7.04 -9.90
N ARG A 64 7.65 6.96 -8.80
CA ARG A 64 7.50 8.06 -7.82
C ARG A 64 8.79 8.32 -7.05
N VAL A 65 9.47 7.27 -6.56
CA VAL A 65 10.80 7.41 -5.93
C VAL A 65 11.82 7.97 -6.91
N ARG A 66 11.82 7.49 -8.16
CA ARG A 66 12.71 8.01 -9.19
C ARG A 66 12.46 9.50 -9.45
N ASN A 67 11.20 9.90 -9.61
CA ASN A 67 10.86 11.30 -9.86
C ASN A 67 11.25 12.18 -8.67
N GLU A 68 10.98 11.75 -7.44
CA GLU A 68 11.36 12.48 -6.22
C GLU A 68 12.89 12.65 -6.07
N ILE A 69 13.67 11.62 -6.43
CA ILE A 69 15.15 11.70 -6.43
C ILE A 69 15.67 12.64 -7.52
N GLN A 70 14.97 12.75 -8.66
CA GLN A 70 15.38 13.60 -9.78
C GLN A 70 14.94 15.07 -9.61
N ASP A 71 13.86 15.32 -8.88
CA ASP A 71 13.30 16.66 -8.61
C ASP A 71 13.93 17.36 -7.38
N ASP A 72 15.02 16.83 -6.82
CA ASP A 72 15.83 17.53 -5.82
C ASP A 72 16.99 18.29 -6.50
N PRO A 73 16.87 19.61 -6.74
CA PRO A 73 17.94 20.41 -7.32
C PRO A 73 18.95 20.88 -6.26
N GLU A 74 19.20 20.14 -5.16
CA GLU A 74 20.23 20.54 -4.19
C GLU A 74 21.06 19.36 -3.66
N VAL A 75 21.62 18.54 -4.55
CA VAL A 75 22.97 17.99 -4.26
C VAL A 75 23.99 18.92 -4.89
N SER A 76 24.21 20.06 -4.23
CA SER A 76 25.42 20.87 -4.41
C SER A 76 26.62 19.93 -4.38
N SER A 77 27.21 19.71 -5.55
CA SER A 77 28.45 18.96 -5.73
C SER A 77 29.63 19.81 -5.23
N ASP A 78 29.65 20.12 -3.94
CA ASP A 78 30.75 20.81 -3.25
C ASP A 78 31.76 19.83 -2.62
N TYR A 79 31.79 18.58 -3.11
CA TYR A 79 32.80 17.59 -2.72
C TYR A 79 33.87 17.34 -3.80
N LEU A 80 33.96 18.21 -4.81
CA LEU A 80 35.12 18.27 -5.71
C LEU A 80 36.01 19.47 -5.37
N LEU A 81 36.49 19.54 -4.13
CA LEU A 81 37.68 20.33 -3.82
C LEU A 81 38.89 19.41 -3.83
N GLU A 82 39.67 19.60 -4.88
CA GLU A 82 41.05 19.16 -5.10
C GLU A 82 41.84 19.18 -3.78
N GLY A 83 42.10 17.99 -3.25
CA GLY A 83 43.04 17.76 -2.15
C GLY A 83 44.19 16.91 -2.68
N ASP A 84 45.21 17.59 -3.17
CA ASP A 84 46.53 17.09 -3.55
C ASP A 84 47.04 16.04 -2.53
N VAL A 85 47.11 14.77 -2.93
CA VAL A 85 47.83 13.73 -2.19
C VAL A 85 48.91 13.18 -3.11
N THR A 86 50.08 13.82 -3.02
CA THR A 86 51.33 13.25 -3.52
C THR A 86 51.71 12.06 -2.63
N VAL A 87 51.62 10.83 -3.15
CA VAL A 87 52.29 9.65 -2.57
C VAL A 87 52.81 8.77 -3.71
N VAL A 88 54.07 8.99 -4.09
CA VAL A 88 55.25 8.09 -4.07
C VAL A 88 56.34 8.73 -4.91
#